data_AF-A0A5A5RSH5-F1
#
_entry.id   AF-A0A5A5RSH5-F1
#
_cell.length_a   1.000
_cell.length_b   1.000
_cell.length_c   1.000
_cell.angle_alpha   90.00
_cell.angle_beta   90.00
_cell.angle_gamma   90.00
#
_symmetry.space_group_name_H-M   'P 1'
#
loop_
_entity.id
_entity.type
_entity.pdbx_description
1 polymer ?
#
loop_
_entity_poly.entity_id
_entity_poly.type
_entity_poly.pdbx_seq_one_letter_code
_entity_poly.pdbx_strand_id
1 'polypeptide(L)'
;MNQPSLNFVEQLVIAEVREQLRNLPASFRQYLSEIKIDQVMNNAIQILPRSFKTLGEKYHDPHTRRLRIKIAVEQAIADILHELKFYYVAQTEVEDEENIPTKPYSKK
;
A
#
# COMPACT_ATOMS: atom_id res chain seq x y z
N MET A 1 -3.42 25.60 -9.33
CA MET A 1 -3.69 24.35 -10.07
C MET A 1 -4.96 23.74 -9.48
N ASN A 2 -6.02 23.61 -10.27
CA ASN A 2 -7.26 22.99 -9.79
C ASN A 2 -7.02 21.47 -9.72
N GLN A 3 -7.03 20.90 -8.53
CA GLN A 3 -7.07 19.43 -8.41
C GLN A 3 -8.38 18.96 -9.08
N PRO A 4 -8.33 17.95 -9.98
CA PRO A 4 -9.55 17.39 -10.53
C PRO A 4 -10.41 16.90 -9.37
N SER A 5 -11.70 17.24 -9.40
CA SER A 5 -12.64 16.76 -8.39
C SER A 5 -12.74 15.25 -8.49
N LEU A 6 -12.55 14.56 -7.36
CA LEU A 6 -12.65 13.12 -7.30
C LEU A 6 -14.09 12.70 -7.63
N ASN A 7 -14.24 11.70 -8.48
CA ASN A 7 -15.54 11.11 -8.77
C ASN A 7 -16.07 10.34 -7.55
N PHE A 8 -17.35 9.99 -7.56
CA PHE A 8 -18.00 9.30 -6.44
C PHE A 8 -17.28 8.02 -6.01
N VAL A 9 -16.82 7.20 -6.96
CA VAL A 9 -16.12 5.94 -6.66
C VAL A 9 -14.75 6.24 -6.03
N GLU A 10 -14.02 7.20 -6.56
CA GLU A 10 -12.73 7.65 -6.00
C GLU A 10 -12.88 8.15 -4.55
N GLN A 11 -13.93 8.92 -4.26
CA GLN A 11 -14.20 9.37 -2.89
C GLN A 11 -14.45 8.20 -1.93
N LEU A 12 -15.23 7.20 -2.36
CA LEU A 12 -15.47 5.98 -1.56
C LEU A 12 -14.19 5.19 -1.35
N VAL A 13 -13.36 5.04 -2.39
CA VAL A 13 -12.07 4.34 -2.30
C VAL A 13 -11.15 5.06 -1.30
N ILE A 14 -10.99 6.38 -1.39
CA ILE A 14 -10.13 7.12 -0.42
C ILE A 14 -10.62 6.96 1.02
N ALA A 15 -11.94 7.01 1.24
CA ALA A 15 -12.50 6.82 2.57
C ALA A 15 -12.13 5.44 3.13
N GLU A 16 -12.27 4.39 2.32
CA GLU A 16 -11.90 3.03 2.68
C GLU A 16 -10.37 2.87 2.89
N VAL A 17 -9.54 3.50 2.05
CA VAL A 17 -8.07 3.51 2.24
C VAL A 17 -7.71 4.06 3.61
N ARG A 18 -8.29 5.21 4.00
CA ARG A 18 -8.03 5.83 5.31
C ARG A 18 -8.50 4.94 6.46
N GLU A 19 -9.66 4.30 6.32
CA GLU A 19 -10.19 3.38 7.32
C GLU A 19 -9.27 2.17 7.52
N GLN A 20 -8.85 1.50 6.44
CA GLN A 20 -8.01 0.32 6.53
C GLN A 20 -6.59 0.64 7.00
N LEU A 21 -5.99 1.74 6.54
CA LEU A 21 -4.66 2.16 7.03
C LEU A 21 -4.68 2.47 8.53
N ARG A 22 -5.76 3.06 9.05
CA ARG A 22 -5.94 3.27 10.50
C ARG A 22 -6.02 1.96 11.28
N ASN A 23 -6.57 0.92 10.65
CA ASN A 23 -6.79 -0.40 11.25
C ASN A 23 -5.67 -1.41 10.91
N LEU A 24 -4.54 -0.96 10.38
CA LEU A 24 -3.42 -1.84 10.04
C LEU A 24 -2.90 -2.61 11.28
N PRO A 25 -2.55 -3.90 11.12
CA PRO A 25 -1.91 -4.67 12.18
C PRO A 25 -0.63 -4.02 12.67
N ALA A 26 -0.33 -4.17 13.97
CA ALA A 26 0.82 -3.55 14.61
C ALA A 26 2.15 -3.85 13.90
N SER A 27 2.32 -5.07 13.38
CA SER A 27 3.51 -5.52 12.65
C SER A 27 3.79 -4.71 11.38
N PHE A 28 2.79 -4.08 10.79
CA PHE A 28 2.94 -3.30 9.55
C PHE A 28 2.95 -1.79 9.78
N ARG A 29 2.72 -1.32 11.02
CA ARG A 29 2.67 0.11 11.32
C ARG A 29 3.99 0.83 11.03
N GLN A 30 5.12 0.14 11.11
CA GLN A 30 6.43 0.70 10.78
C GLN A 30 6.54 1.18 9.32
N TYR A 31 5.70 0.65 8.42
CA TYR A 31 5.69 1.01 7.00
C TYR A 31 4.70 2.12 6.65
N LEU A 32 3.90 2.59 7.61
CA LEU A 32 2.84 3.58 7.34
C LEU A 32 3.37 4.87 6.70
N SER A 33 4.58 5.31 7.05
CA SER A 33 5.20 6.50 6.47
C SER A 33 5.55 6.34 4.99
N GLU A 34 5.77 5.11 4.54
CA GLU A 34 6.12 4.78 3.15
C GLU A 34 4.87 4.65 2.27
N ILE A 35 3.71 4.35 2.87
CA ILE A 35 2.47 4.12 2.13
C ILE A 35 1.84 5.46 1.72
N LYS A 36 1.83 5.74 0.43
CA LYS A 36 1.15 6.91 -0.15
C LYS A 36 -0.32 6.60 -0.44
N ILE A 37 -1.23 7.39 0.13
CA ILE A 37 -2.69 7.22 -0.08
C ILE A 37 -3.05 7.23 -1.57
N ASP A 38 -2.48 8.14 -2.36
CA ASP A 38 -2.77 8.24 -3.79
C ASP A 38 -2.32 6.99 -4.57
N GLN A 39 -1.21 6.37 -4.15
CA GLN A 39 -0.74 5.13 -4.76
C GLN A 39 -1.69 3.98 -4.45
N VAL A 40 -2.10 3.82 -3.18
CA VAL A 40 -3.09 2.80 -2.78
C VAL A 40 -4.40 2.99 -3.54
N MET A 41 -4.90 4.23 -3.61
CA MET A 41 -6.11 4.57 -4.34
C MET A 41 -6.00 4.18 -5.82
N ASN A 42 -4.92 4.56 -6.49
CA ASN A 42 -4.71 4.25 -7.90
C ASN A 42 -4.65 2.74 -8.14
N ASN A 43 -3.96 1.99 -7.29
CA ASN A 43 -3.88 0.53 -7.37
C ASN A 43 -5.26 -0.11 -7.14
N ALA A 44 -5.99 0.32 -6.10
CA ALA A 44 -7.34 -0.17 -5.81
C ALA A 44 -8.31 0.10 -6.98
N ILE A 45 -8.24 1.29 -7.59
CA ILE A 45 -9.02 1.62 -8.79
C ILE A 45 -8.64 0.68 -9.93
N GLN A 46 -7.36 0.37 -10.15
CA GLN A 46 -6.94 -0.57 -11.21
C GLN A 46 -7.52 -1.99 -10.99
N ILE A 47 -7.59 -2.44 -9.74
CA ILE A 47 -8.16 -3.74 -9.36
C ILE A 47 -9.68 -3.79 -9.57
N LEU A 48 -10.39 -2.68 -9.33
CA LEU A 48 -11.84 -2.64 -9.47
C LEU A 48 -12.29 -2.97 -10.93
N PRO A 49 -13.36 -3.76 -11.09
CA PRO A 49 -13.91 -4.07 -12.41
C PRO A 49 -14.21 -2.82 -13.22
N ARG A 50 -13.99 -2.85 -14.54
CA ARG A 50 -14.28 -1.69 -15.42
C ARG A 50 -15.73 -1.20 -15.28
N SER A 51 -16.68 -2.11 -15.10
CA SER A 51 -18.10 -1.77 -14.88
C SER A 51 -18.29 -0.87 -13.65
N PHE A 52 -17.48 -1.02 -12.61
CA PHE A 52 -17.56 -0.17 -11.42
C PHE A 52 -17.18 1.28 -11.70
N LYS A 53 -16.22 1.49 -12.61
CA LYS A 53 -15.73 2.82 -12.97
C LYS A 53 -16.74 3.59 -13.82
N THR A 54 -17.50 2.88 -14.66
CA THR A 54 -18.38 3.49 -15.67
C THR A 54 -19.86 3.44 -15.29
N LEU A 55 -20.28 2.45 -14.50
CA LEU A 55 -21.67 2.19 -14.10
C LEU A 55 -21.90 2.35 -12.59
N GLY A 56 -20.88 2.86 -11.89
CA GLY A 56 -20.67 2.78 -10.45
C GLY A 56 -21.88 3.07 -9.59
N GLU A 57 -22.67 4.09 -9.92
CA GLU A 57 -23.79 4.55 -9.09
C GLU A 57 -25.12 3.86 -9.43
N LYS A 58 -25.41 3.68 -10.72
CA LYS A 58 -26.73 3.28 -11.22
C LYS A 58 -27.01 1.78 -11.18
N TYR A 59 -25.97 0.94 -11.27
CA TYR A 59 -26.14 -0.50 -11.53
C TYR A 59 -25.55 -1.42 -10.45
N HIS A 60 -25.02 -0.85 -9.36
CA HIS A 60 -24.46 -1.63 -8.26
C HIS A 60 -25.24 -1.39 -6.98
N ASP A 61 -25.67 -2.46 -6.34
CA ASP A 61 -26.24 -2.36 -5.00
C ASP A 61 -25.15 -1.83 -4.03
N PRO A 62 -25.54 -1.00 -3.04
CA PRO A 62 -24.57 -0.37 -2.14
C PRO A 62 -23.67 -1.35 -1.38
N HIS A 63 -24.18 -2.55 -1.05
CA HIS A 63 -23.44 -3.55 -0.29
C HIS A 63 -22.34 -4.19 -1.12
N THR A 64 -22.65 -4.67 -2.33
CA THR A 64 -21.66 -5.20 -3.28
C THR A 64 -20.64 -4.14 -3.63
N ARG A 65 -21.06 -2.88 -3.79
CA ARG A 65 -20.14 -1.78 -4.05
C ARG A 65 -19.14 -1.59 -2.94
N ARG A 66 -19.62 -1.50 -1.69
CA ARG A 66 -18.75 -1.38 -0.52
C ARG A 66 -17.82 -2.57 -0.38
N LEU A 67 -18.32 -3.79 -0.54
CA LEU A 67 -17.53 -5.01 -0.41
C LEU A 67 -16.40 -5.07 -1.45
N ARG A 68 -16.68 -4.76 -2.72
CA ARG A 68 -15.65 -4.75 -3.76
C ARG A 68 -14.59 -3.68 -3.54
N ILE A 69 -14.99 -2.49 -3.08
CA ILE A 69 -14.04 -1.43 -2.74
C ILE A 69 -13.15 -1.88 -1.58
N LYS A 70 -13.73 -2.46 -0.53
CA LYS A 70 -12.99 -3.00 0.62
C LYS A 70 -11.93 -4.02 0.19
N ILE A 71 -12.32 -5.01 -0.61
CA ILE A 71 -11.42 -6.05 -1.12
C ILE A 71 -10.31 -5.45 -2.00
N ALA A 72 -10.65 -4.52 -2.89
CA ALA A 72 -9.67 -3.89 -3.78
C ALA A 72 -8.63 -3.06 -3.01
N VAL A 73 -9.07 -2.34 -1.97
CA VAL A 73 -8.17 -1.57 -1.09
C VAL A 73 -7.29 -2.50 -0.27
N GLU A 74 -7.86 -3.56 0.30
CA GLU A 74 -7.11 -4.54 1.09
C GLU A 74 -6.00 -5.19 0.25
N GLN A 75 -6.33 -5.62 -0.97
CA GLN A 75 -5.36 -6.17 -1.90
C GLN A 75 -4.27 -5.15 -2.27
N ALA A 76 -4.64 -3.90 -2.58
CA ALA A 76 -3.67 -2.86 -2.93
C ALA A 76 -2.69 -2.55 -1.78
N ILE A 77 -3.18 -2.53 -0.54
CA ILE A 77 -2.35 -2.36 0.66
C ILE A 77 -1.44 -3.57 0.86
N ALA A 78 -1.97 -4.79 0.68
CA ALA A 78 -1.20 -6.02 0.82
C ALA A 78 -0.05 -6.09 -0.19
N ASP A 79 -0.29 -5.71 -1.45
CA ASP A 79 0.73 -5.69 -2.50
C ASP A 79 1.87 -4.70 -2.15
N ILE A 80 1.51 -3.48 -1.70
CA ILE A 80 2.50 -2.47 -1.27
C ILE A 80 3.30 -2.95 -0.06
N LEU A 81 2.64 -3.51 0.95
CA LEU A 81 3.31 -4.04 2.14
C LEU A 81 4.23 -5.21 1.80
N HIS A 82 3.83 -6.05 0.85
CA HIS A 82 4.66 -7.14 0.34
C HIS A 82 5.93 -6.58 -0.30
N GLU A 83 5.81 -5.61 -1.23
CA GLU A 83 6.96 -4.94 -1.85
C GLU A 83 7.89 -4.29 -0.83
N LEU A 84 7.36 -3.57 0.15
CA LEU A 84 8.15 -2.93 1.20
C LEU A 84 8.87 -3.97 2.08
N LYS A 85 8.19 -5.04 2.48
CA LYS A 85 8.81 -6.10 3.27
C LYS A 85 9.98 -6.74 2.53
N PHE A 86 9.84 -7.02 1.24
CA PHE A 86 10.94 -7.54 0.41
C PHE A 86 12.10 -6.55 0.31
N TYR A 87 11.81 -5.26 0.10
CA TYR A 87 12.83 -4.21 0.03
C TYR A 87 13.68 -4.11 1.31
N TYR A 88 13.04 -4.09 2.48
CA TYR A 88 13.77 -3.96 3.75
C TYR A 88 14.49 -5.26 4.19
N VAL A 89 13.94 -6.45 3.90
CA VAL A 89 14.65 -7.73 4.14
C VAL A 89 15.90 -7.83 3.27
N ALA A 90 15.80 -7.44 1.99
CA ALA A 90 16.96 -7.43 1.10
C ALA A 90 18.07 -6.47 1.58
N GLN A 91 17.73 -5.34 2.22
CA GLN A 91 18.72 -4.43 2.79
C GLN A 91 19.45 -4.99 4.01
N THR A 92 18.76 -5.76 4.87
CA THR A 92 19.40 -6.38 6.04
C THR A 92 20.38 -7.50 5.70
N GLU A 93 20.27 -8.09 4.50
CA GLU A 93 21.18 -9.15 4.04
C GLU A 93 22.47 -8.59 3.40
N VAL A 94 22.57 -7.28 3.13
CA VAL A 94 23.73 -6.67 2.47
C VAL A 94 24.74 -6.04 3.45
N GLU A 95 24.45 -5.98 4.76
CA GLU A 95 25.30 -5.25 5.73
C GLU A 95 26.38 -6.10 6.44
N ASP A 96 26.57 -7.38 6.11
CA ASP A 96 27.44 -8.28 6.90
C ASP A 96 28.66 -8.90 6.18
N GLU A 97 29.09 -8.42 4.99
CA GLU A 97 30.26 -9.02 4.30
C GLU A 97 31.50 -8.14 4.09
N GLU A 98 31.59 -6.90 4.62
CA GLU A 98 32.82 -6.12 4.41
C GLU A 98 33.25 -5.18 5.56
N ASN A 99 33.21 -5.67 6.81
CA ASN A 99 33.98 -5.05 7.89
C ASN A 99 34.74 -6.09 8.71
N ILE A 100 35.78 -6.67 8.10
CA ILE A 100 36.81 -7.40 8.84
C ILE A 100 37.76 -6.34 9.42
N PRO A 101 37.81 -6.11 10.75
CA PRO A 101 38.81 -5.24 11.33
C PRO A 101 40.14 -5.99 11.30
N THR A 102 40.97 -5.72 10.31
CA THR A 102 42.34 -6.26 10.24
C THR A 102 43.17 -5.60 11.34
N LYS A 103 43.13 -6.15 12.56
CA LYS A 103 44.10 -5.80 13.60
C LYS A 103 45.50 -6.15 13.08
N PRO A 104 46.44 -5.21 12.97
CA PRO A 104 47.81 -5.58 12.67
C PRO A 104 48.38 -6.28 13.91
N TYR A 105 48.81 -7.53 13.73
CA TYR A 105 49.59 -8.24 14.72
C TYR A 105 50.88 -7.45 15.00
N SER A 106 50.96 -6.78 16.15
CA SER A 106 52.22 -6.32 16.70
C SER A 106 53.02 -7.54 17.18
N LYS A 107 53.98 -8.01 16.37
CA LYS A 107 55.07 -8.83 16.89
C LYS A 107 56.08 -7.90 17.56
N LYS A 108 56.31 -8.15 18.86
CA LYS A 108 57.47 -7.66 19.62
C LYS A 108 58.77 -8.20 19.05
#